data_AF-A0A958RTG7-F1
#
_entry.id   AF-A0A958RTG7-F1
#
_cell.length_a   1.000
_cell.length_b   1.000
_cell.length_c   1.000
_cell.angle_alpha   90.00
_cell.angle_beta   90.00
_cell.angle_gamma   90.00
#
_symmetry.space_group_name_H-M   'P 1'
#
loop_
_entity.id
_entity.type
_entity.pdbx_description
1 polymer ?
#
loop_
_entity_poly.entity_id
_entity_poly.type
_entity_poly.pdbx_seq_one_letter_code
_entity_poly.pdbx_strand_id
1 'polypeptide(L)'
;MNISDQFWKKCSSCKSEIPFKTKYYVCNVSTCNGKRTGLVFCSIPCFERHLPGARHKDAYAIEEISPARSNSIPTRRIISAKPESKNSTTTQHNLPKETLVVVSKLKDYIQKSSGMNTSASCMSILSDLIRVACDQAIDNARKDGRKTVLDRDFKK
;
A
#
# COMPACT_ATOMS: atom_id res chain seq x y z
N MET A 1 -38.51 -1.23 -13.35
CA MET A 1 -37.53 -2.25 -12.89
C MET A 1 -36.14 -1.71 -13.18
N ASN A 2 -35.41 -1.24 -12.16
CA ASN A 2 -34.04 -0.71 -12.32
C ASN A 2 -33.05 -1.87 -12.37
N ILE A 3 -32.38 -2.05 -13.51
CA ILE A 3 -31.40 -3.11 -13.85
C ILE A 3 -29.98 -2.79 -13.31
N SER A 4 -29.82 -1.75 -12.49
CA SER A 4 -28.54 -1.11 -12.22
C SER A 4 -27.60 -1.80 -11.19
N ASP A 5 -27.96 -2.97 -10.64
CA ASP A 5 -27.23 -3.59 -9.50
C ASP A 5 -26.65 -4.99 -9.78
N GLN A 6 -26.36 -5.36 -11.03
CA GLN A 6 -25.80 -6.68 -11.38
C GLN A 6 -24.32 -6.69 -11.79
N PHE A 7 -23.65 -5.55 -11.85
CA PHE A 7 -22.25 -5.46 -12.26
C PHE A 7 -21.35 -4.94 -11.13
N TRP A 8 -20.10 -5.41 -11.11
CA TRP A 8 -19.12 -5.04 -10.09
C TRP A 8 -18.55 -3.65 -10.34
N LYS A 9 -18.08 -3.40 -11.57
CA LYS A 9 -17.48 -2.13 -12.01
C LYS A 9 -17.73 -1.91 -13.49
N LYS A 10 -17.55 -0.67 -13.95
CA LYS A 10 -17.55 -0.32 -15.38
C LYS A 10 -16.12 -0.29 -15.90
N CYS A 11 -15.93 -0.71 -17.16
CA CYS A 11 -14.64 -0.60 -17.82
C CYS A 11 -14.25 0.87 -18.00
N SER A 12 -12.99 1.20 -17.71
CA SER A 12 -12.47 2.57 -17.82
C SER A 12 -12.36 3.05 -19.27
N SER A 13 -12.30 2.16 -20.27
CA SER A 13 -12.14 2.51 -21.69
C SER A 13 -13.47 2.56 -22.45
N CYS A 14 -14.27 1.50 -22.38
CA CYS A 14 -15.53 1.38 -23.14
C CYS A 14 -16.79 1.67 -22.31
N LYS A 15 -16.66 1.83 -20.98
CA LYS A 15 -17.79 1.98 -20.03
C LYS A 15 -18.76 0.80 -19.97
N SER A 16 -18.46 -0.32 -20.63
CA SER A 16 -19.21 -1.57 -20.50
C SER A 16 -19.18 -2.09 -19.06
N GLU A 17 -20.23 -2.76 -18.67
CA GLU A 17 -20.42 -3.32 -17.33
C GLU A 17 -19.66 -4.64 -17.18
N ILE A 18 -18.92 -4.80 -16.09
CA ILE A 18 -18.17 -6.02 -15.76
C ILE A 18 -18.96 -6.78 -14.69
N PRO A 19 -19.58 -7.93 -15.02
CA PRO A 19 -20.34 -8.73 -14.06
C PRO A 19 -19.44 -9.35 -12.99
N PHE A 20 -20.01 -9.77 -11.86
CA PHE A 20 -19.29 -10.51 -10.83
C PHE A 20 -18.81 -11.89 -11.35
N LYS A 21 -17.69 -12.41 -10.80
CA LYS A 21 -17.06 -13.68 -11.19
C LYS A 21 -16.63 -13.79 -12.66
N THR A 22 -16.49 -12.66 -13.36
CA THR A 22 -15.94 -12.59 -14.72
C THR A 22 -14.47 -12.20 -14.71
N LYS A 23 -13.75 -12.59 -15.77
CA LYS A 23 -12.37 -12.16 -16.02
C LYS A 23 -12.32 -10.68 -16.36
N TYR A 24 -11.35 -9.98 -15.82
CA TYR A 24 -11.06 -8.59 -16.14
C TYR A 24 -9.54 -8.37 -16.17
N TYR A 25 -9.12 -7.23 -16.72
CA TYR A 25 -7.71 -6.90 -16.90
C TYR A 25 -7.35 -5.67 -16.12
N VAL A 26 -6.17 -5.72 -15.50
CA VAL A 26 -5.57 -4.63 -14.72
C VAL A 26 -4.18 -4.34 -15.26
N CYS A 27 -3.75 -3.08 -15.17
CA CYS A 27 -2.39 -2.71 -15.55
C CYS A 27 -1.40 -3.07 -14.41
N ASN A 28 -0.24 -3.62 -14.72
CA ASN A 28 0.79 -3.89 -13.70
C ASN A 28 1.30 -2.60 -12.99
N VAL A 29 1.20 -1.46 -13.66
CA VAL A 29 1.74 -0.19 -13.15
C VAL A 29 0.90 0.30 -11.95
N SER A 30 1.54 0.43 -10.79
CA SER A 30 0.88 0.81 -9.53
C SER A 30 0.17 2.18 -9.57
N THR A 31 0.62 3.11 -10.42
CA THR A 31 -0.01 4.42 -10.62
C THR A 31 -1.38 4.32 -11.29
N CYS A 32 -1.60 3.28 -12.10
CA CYS A 32 -2.89 2.97 -12.73
C CYS A 32 -3.86 2.29 -11.75
N ASN A 33 -3.33 1.58 -10.74
CA ASN A 33 -4.10 0.80 -9.76
C ASN A 33 -4.37 1.57 -8.45
N GLY A 34 -3.98 2.84 -8.38
CA GLY A 34 -4.14 3.67 -7.19
C GLY A 34 -5.60 3.85 -6.77
N LYS A 35 -5.84 4.17 -5.50
CA LYS A 35 -7.19 4.31 -4.90
C LYS A 35 -8.11 5.31 -5.63
N ARG A 36 -7.54 6.29 -6.35
CA ARG A 36 -8.27 7.33 -7.09
C ARG A 36 -8.47 7.00 -8.57
N THR A 37 -7.53 6.27 -9.19
CA THR A 37 -7.50 6.01 -10.64
C THR A 37 -7.95 4.61 -11.02
N GLY A 38 -7.72 3.62 -10.13
CA GLY A 38 -8.11 2.20 -10.21
C GLY A 38 -8.72 1.74 -11.53
N LEU A 39 -7.91 1.72 -12.60
CA LEU A 39 -8.37 1.42 -13.95
C LEU A 39 -8.67 -0.07 -14.08
N VAL A 40 -9.81 -0.40 -14.67
CA VAL A 40 -10.27 -1.77 -14.87
C VAL A 40 -10.72 -1.92 -16.31
N PHE A 41 -10.27 -2.97 -16.98
CA PHE A 41 -10.56 -3.21 -18.39
C PHE A 41 -11.30 -4.53 -18.59
N CYS A 42 -12.30 -4.54 -19.48
CA CYS A 42 -13.03 -5.78 -19.80
C CYS A 42 -12.27 -6.69 -20.78
N SER A 43 -11.31 -6.13 -21.54
CA SER A 43 -10.59 -6.86 -22.60
C SER A 43 -9.20 -6.24 -22.86
N ILE A 44 -8.32 -7.02 -23.51
CA ILE A 44 -6.97 -6.58 -23.93
C ILE A 44 -7.03 -5.32 -24.82
N PRO A 45 -7.93 -5.20 -25.83
CA PRO A 45 -8.06 -3.96 -26.60
C PRO A 45 -8.45 -2.74 -25.77
N CYS A 46 -9.27 -2.93 -24.72
CA CYS A 46 -9.62 -1.85 -23.80
C CYS A 46 -8.42 -1.43 -22.95
N PHE A 47 -7.54 -2.36 -22.60
CA PHE A 47 -6.28 -2.08 -21.92
C PHE A 47 -5.31 -1.32 -22.84
N GLU A 48 -5.17 -1.72 -24.11
CA GLU A 48 -4.27 -1.06 -25.05
C GLU A 48 -4.68 0.38 -25.36
N ARG A 49 -5.99 0.67 -25.36
CA ARG A 49 -6.50 2.04 -25.50
C ARG A 49 -6.02 2.99 -24.40
N HIS A 50 -5.58 2.45 -23.27
CA HIS A 50 -4.98 3.23 -22.19
C HIS A 50 -3.51 3.63 -22.49
N LEU A 51 -2.77 2.86 -23.30
CA LEU A 51 -1.33 3.06 -23.57
C LEU A 51 -0.99 4.45 -24.12
N PRO A 52 -1.73 5.03 -25.10
CA PRO A 52 -1.36 6.32 -25.70
C PRO A 52 -1.39 7.49 -24.72
N GLY A 53 -2.14 7.39 -23.61
CA GLY A 53 -2.24 8.43 -22.59
C GLY A 53 -1.32 8.23 -21.38
N ALA A 54 -0.65 7.09 -21.28
CA ALA A 54 0.13 6.72 -20.12
C ALA A 54 1.61 6.63 -20.48
N ARG A 55 2.41 7.52 -19.90
CA ARG A 55 3.88 7.55 -20.07
C ARG A 55 4.58 6.42 -19.31
N HIS A 56 4.17 5.17 -19.52
CA HIS A 56 4.85 4.00 -18.95
C HIS A 56 5.47 3.15 -20.06
N LYS A 57 6.62 2.54 -19.76
CA LYS A 57 7.50 1.88 -20.74
C LYS A 57 7.26 0.37 -20.85
N ASP A 58 6.81 -0.25 -19.76
CA ASP A 58 6.69 -1.72 -19.62
C ASP A 58 5.33 -2.14 -19.02
N ALA A 59 4.23 -1.64 -19.58
CA ALA A 59 2.91 -2.08 -19.13
C ALA A 59 2.44 -3.34 -19.85
N TYR A 60 1.97 -4.29 -19.04
CA TYR A 60 1.28 -5.48 -19.49
C TYR A 60 -0.03 -5.64 -18.73
N ALA A 61 -0.97 -6.35 -19.35
CA ALA A 61 -2.28 -6.66 -18.80
C ALA A 61 -2.18 -7.89 -17.88
N ILE A 62 -2.62 -7.75 -16.64
CA ILE A 62 -2.76 -8.84 -15.67
C ILE A 62 -4.22 -9.29 -15.68
N GLU A 63 -4.44 -10.58 -15.88
CA GLU A 63 -5.75 -11.22 -15.80
C GLU A 63 -6.14 -11.48 -14.34
N GLU A 64 -7.30 -10.96 -13.95
CA GLU A 64 -7.86 -11.13 -12.61
C GLU A 64 -9.33 -11.57 -12.69
N ILE A 65 -9.85 -12.15 -11.62
CA ILE A 65 -11.26 -12.57 -11.53
C ILE A 65 -12.00 -11.62 -10.60
N SER A 66 -13.08 -11.02 -11.09
CA SER A 66 -13.89 -10.09 -10.29
C SER A 66 -14.45 -10.82 -9.06
N PRO A 67 -14.50 -10.14 -7.90
CA PRO A 67 -14.91 -10.78 -6.65
C PRO A 67 -16.31 -11.38 -6.77
N ALA A 68 -16.57 -12.46 -6.04
CA ALA A 68 -17.95 -12.87 -5.81
C ALA A 68 -18.69 -11.75 -5.06
N ARG A 69 -19.97 -11.54 -5.36
CA ARG A 69 -20.81 -10.54 -4.67
C ARG A 69 -20.77 -10.79 -3.16
N SER A 70 -19.90 -10.08 -2.44
CA SER A 70 -19.93 -10.08 -0.99
C SER A 70 -21.09 -9.17 -0.60
N ASN A 71 -22.07 -9.70 0.12
CA ASN A 71 -23.07 -8.91 0.83
C ASN A 71 -22.44 -8.17 2.02
N SER A 72 -21.28 -7.54 1.81
CA SER A 72 -20.67 -6.63 2.77
C SER A 72 -21.36 -5.29 2.59
N ILE A 73 -22.52 -5.13 3.24
CA ILE A 73 -23.04 -3.82 3.61
C ILE A 73 -21.85 -3.07 4.23
N PRO A 74 -21.43 -1.91 3.70
CA PRO A 74 -20.43 -1.11 4.39
C PRO A 74 -21.10 -0.66 5.69
N THR A 75 -20.82 -1.37 6.78
CA THR A 75 -21.23 -0.93 8.11
C THR A 75 -20.52 0.39 8.33
N ARG A 76 -21.26 1.49 8.18
CA ARG A 76 -20.90 2.77 8.77
C ARG A 76 -20.72 2.48 10.27
N ARG A 77 -19.47 2.36 10.71
CA ARG A 77 -19.15 2.27 12.14
C ARG A 77 -19.53 3.61 12.76
N ILE A 78 -20.69 3.65 13.41
CA ILE A 78 -20.99 4.65 14.42
C ILE A 78 -20.09 4.29 15.61
N ILE A 79 -19.20 5.20 15.97
CA ILE A 79 -18.28 5.05 17.10
C ILE A 79 -19.11 5.26 18.37
N SER A 80 -19.65 4.17 18.93
CA SER A 80 -20.18 4.16 20.29
C SER A 80 -19.10 3.69 21.26
N ALA A 81 -18.70 4.57 22.18
CA ALA A 81 -17.75 4.27 23.23
C ALA A 81 -18.37 3.34 24.29
N LYS A 82 -17.74 2.18 24.55
CA LYS A 82 -17.87 1.41 25.81
C LYS A 82 -16.82 0.28 25.89
N PRO A 83 -16.57 -0.29 27.08
CA PRO A 83 -15.65 0.20 28.07
C PRO A 83 -14.40 -0.70 28.17
N GLU A 84 -13.41 -0.13 28.85
CA GLU A 84 -12.13 -0.67 29.27
C GLU A 84 -12.21 -2.08 29.87
N SER A 85 -11.48 -3.03 29.27
CA SER A 85 -11.13 -4.29 29.91
C SER A 85 -9.62 -4.47 29.85
N LYS A 86 -9.04 -4.50 31.04
CA LYS A 86 -7.62 -4.51 31.32
C LYS A 86 -7.00 -5.82 30.81
N ASN A 87 -6.11 -5.74 29.84
CA ASN A 87 -4.99 -6.66 29.78
C ASN A 87 -3.74 -5.98 29.19
N SER A 88 -2.74 -5.92 30.06
CA SER A 88 -1.33 -5.58 29.94
C SER A 88 -0.70 -5.42 28.54
N THR A 89 -0.25 -4.19 28.28
CA THR A 89 1.11 -3.84 27.85
C THR A 89 1.74 -4.60 26.68
N THR A 90 1.44 -4.21 25.44
CA THR A 90 2.46 -3.88 24.42
C THR A 90 1.81 -3.02 23.34
N THR A 91 2.19 -1.75 23.25
CA THR A 91 1.69 -0.79 22.26
C THR A 91 2.26 -1.10 20.87
N GLN A 92 1.88 -2.24 20.29
CA GLN A 92 2.19 -2.56 18.90
C GLN A 92 1.25 -1.76 18.01
N HIS A 93 1.71 -0.59 17.58
CA HIS A 93 1.10 0.15 16.48
C HIS A 93 1.07 -0.77 15.25
N ASN A 94 -0.12 -1.24 14.87
CA ASN A 94 -0.35 -2.04 13.65
C ASN A 94 -0.26 -1.14 12.41
N LEU A 95 0.93 -0.59 12.16
CA LEU A 95 1.29 0.00 10.88
C LEU A 95 1.87 -1.11 9.98
N PRO A 96 1.53 -1.15 8.68
CA PRO A 96 2.16 -2.10 7.77
C PRO A 96 3.69 -1.94 7.82
N LYS A 97 4.41 -3.06 7.93
CA LYS A 97 5.87 -3.10 7.96
C LYS A 97 6.44 -2.77 6.57
N GLU A 98 6.39 -1.49 6.20
CA GLU A 98 6.96 -1.00 4.94
C GLU A 98 8.49 -0.86 5.05
N THR A 99 9.21 -0.91 3.93
CA THR A 99 10.66 -0.69 3.95
C THR A 99 10.93 0.81 4.08
N LEU A 100 11.57 1.23 5.17
CA LEU A 100 11.82 2.66 5.46
C LEU A 100 13.06 3.20 4.72
N VAL A 101 13.87 2.31 4.15
CA VAL A 101 15.14 2.64 3.52
C VAL A 101 15.05 2.52 2.00
N VAL A 102 15.68 3.45 1.29
CA VAL A 102 15.84 3.34 -0.17
C VAL A 102 16.83 2.23 -0.49
N VAL A 103 16.32 1.08 -0.93
CA VAL A 103 17.08 -0.16 -1.16
C VAL A 103 18.28 0.07 -2.07
N SER A 104 18.12 0.81 -3.17
CA SER A 104 19.22 1.07 -4.12
C SER A 104 20.36 1.84 -3.46
N LYS A 105 20.07 2.89 -2.68
CA LYS A 105 21.09 3.71 -2.01
C LYS A 105 21.86 2.91 -0.96
N LEU A 106 21.17 2.06 -0.21
CA LEU A 106 21.80 1.21 0.78
C LEU A 106 22.70 0.15 0.14
N LYS A 107 22.24 -0.51 -0.93
CA LYS A 107 23.05 -1.47 -1.68
C LYS A 107 24.29 -0.82 -2.28
N ASP A 108 24.12 0.35 -2.91
CA ASP A 108 25.22 1.13 -3.47
C ASP A 108 26.26 1.50 -2.40
N TYR A 109 25.80 1.89 -1.20
CA TYR A 109 26.69 2.24 -0.10
C TYR A 109 27.54 1.04 0.35
N ILE A 110 26.93 -0.13 0.56
CA ILE A 110 27.66 -1.32 1.02
C ILE A 110 28.64 -1.81 -0.05
N GLN A 111 28.23 -1.78 -1.32
CA GLN A 111 29.10 -2.15 -2.44
C GLN A 111 30.29 -1.20 -2.56
N LYS A 112 30.09 0.12 -2.43
CA LYS A 112 31.18 1.10 -2.51
C LYS A 112 32.09 1.11 -1.29
N SER A 113 31.54 0.83 -0.11
CA SER A 113 32.28 0.84 1.15
C SER A 113 33.11 -0.44 1.36
N SER A 114 32.57 -1.59 0.95
CA SER A 114 33.15 -2.90 1.28
C SER A 114 33.27 -3.89 0.12
N GLY A 115 32.73 -3.56 -1.07
CA GLY A 115 32.64 -4.49 -2.20
C GLY A 115 31.61 -5.62 -2.02
N MET A 116 30.85 -5.62 -0.93
CA MET A 116 29.93 -6.71 -0.58
C MET A 116 28.52 -6.51 -1.15
N ASN A 117 27.89 -7.63 -1.51
CA ASN A 117 26.47 -7.70 -1.83
C ASN A 117 25.62 -7.91 -0.58
N THR A 118 24.34 -7.49 -0.62
CA THR A 118 23.38 -7.69 0.47
C THR A 118 22.19 -8.53 0.05
N SER A 119 21.73 -9.39 0.96
CA SER A 119 20.52 -10.17 0.79
C SER A 119 19.27 -9.28 0.94
N ALA A 120 18.15 -9.75 0.39
CA ALA A 120 16.87 -9.03 0.49
C ALA A 120 16.41 -8.89 1.96
N SER A 121 16.70 -9.88 2.80
CA SER A 121 16.32 -9.92 4.22
C SER A 121 17.03 -8.87 5.07
N CYS A 122 18.18 -8.34 4.64
CA CYS A 122 18.84 -7.24 5.35
C CYS A 122 17.98 -5.98 5.41
N MET A 123 17.11 -5.74 4.41
CA MET A 123 16.31 -4.53 4.31
C MET A 123 15.22 -4.45 5.39
N SER A 124 14.59 -5.57 5.71
CA SER A 124 13.57 -5.65 6.76
C SER A 124 14.18 -5.44 8.14
N ILE A 125 15.30 -6.11 8.43
CA ILE A 125 16.02 -6.00 9.70
C ILE A 125 16.48 -4.55 9.95
N LEU A 126 17.07 -3.91 8.94
CA LEU A 126 17.50 -2.51 9.06
C LEU A 126 16.31 -1.56 9.23
N SER A 127 15.19 -1.83 8.55
CA SER A 127 13.96 -1.04 8.75
C SER A 127 13.43 -1.19 10.19
N ASP A 128 13.50 -2.38 10.77
CA ASP A 128 13.11 -2.62 12.16
C ASP A 128 14.04 -1.90 13.15
N LEU A 129 15.35 -1.88 12.89
CA LEU A 129 16.30 -1.12 13.70
C LEU A 129 16.01 0.39 13.69
N ILE A 130 15.70 0.93 12.52
CA ILE A 130 15.33 2.35 12.36
C ILE A 130 14.05 2.66 13.14
N ARG A 131 13.05 1.78 13.13
CA ARG A 131 11.82 1.96 13.93
C ARG A 131 12.14 2.09 15.40
N VAL A 132 12.93 1.16 15.94
CA VAL A 132 13.32 1.18 17.36
C VAL A 132 14.04 2.49 17.70
N ALA A 133 14.95 2.95 16.84
CA ALA A 133 15.64 4.22 17.04
C ALA A 133 14.67 5.42 17.01
N CYS A 134 13.72 5.43 16.08
CA CYS A 134 12.69 6.47 16.00
C CYS A 134 11.76 6.47 17.21
N ASP A 135 11.32 5.31 17.69
CA ASP A 135 10.47 5.18 18.87
C ASP A 135 11.18 5.75 20.11
N GLN A 136 12.46 5.44 20.27
CA GLN A 136 13.28 5.98 21.35
C GLN A 136 13.41 7.52 21.25
N ALA A 137 13.59 8.05 20.03
CA ALA A 137 13.69 9.48 19.81
C ALA A 137 12.35 10.20 20.07
N ILE A 138 11.22 9.58 19.72
CA ILE A 138 9.88 10.09 20.03
C ILE A 138 9.68 10.18 21.55
N ASP A 139 10.08 9.14 22.28
CA ASP A 139 9.95 9.14 23.73
C ASP A 139 10.83 10.20 24.40
N ASN A 140 12.04 10.43 23.89
CA ASN A 140 12.91 11.51 24.36
C ASN A 140 12.30 12.89 24.10
N ALA A 141 11.78 13.12 22.88
CA ALA A 141 11.10 14.36 22.54
C ALA A 141 9.86 14.60 23.43
N ARG A 142 9.08 13.54 23.71
CA ARG A 142 7.91 13.59 24.58
C ARG A 142 8.28 13.92 26.02
N LYS A 143 9.38 13.36 26.55
CA LYS A 143 9.89 13.67 27.90
C LYS A 143 10.26 15.15 28.04
N ASP A 144 10.76 15.76 26.97
CA ASP A 144 11.04 17.19 26.90
C ASP A 144 9.78 18.05 26.66
N GLY A 145 8.58 17.47 26.59
CA GLY A 145 7.33 18.18 26.32
C GLY A 145 7.18 18.65 24.87
N ARG A 146 8.03 18.18 23.95
CA ARG A 146 8.03 18.56 22.54
C ARG A 146 7.19 17.60 21.71
N LYS A 147 6.59 18.13 20.64
CA LYS A 147 5.92 17.34 19.58
C LYS A 147 6.80 17.09 18.36
N THR A 148 7.99 17.70 18.33
CA THR A 148 8.95 17.61 17.23
C THR A 148 10.16 16.82 17.69
N VAL A 149 10.48 15.74 16.97
CA VAL A 149 11.73 14.97 17.13
C VAL A 149 12.86 15.77 16.48
N LEU A 150 13.95 15.95 17.22
CA LEU A 150 15.14 16.69 16.81
C LEU A 150 16.35 15.77 16.80
N ASP A 151 17.44 16.20 16.15
CA ASP A 151 18.68 15.43 16.02
C ASP A 151 19.22 14.95 17.38
N ARG A 152 19.10 15.78 18.42
CA ARG A 152 19.52 15.47 19.80
C ARG A 152 18.74 14.32 20.46
N ASP A 153 17.56 13.99 19.95
CA ASP A 153 16.73 12.91 20.47
C ASP A 153 17.27 11.52 20.04
N PHE A 154 18.03 11.48 18.94
CA PHE A 154 18.76 10.31 18.47
C PHE A 154 20.13 10.25 19.17
N LYS A 155 20.18 9.56 20.32
CA LYS A 155 21.45 9.29 21.00
C LYS A 155 22.23 8.23 20.24
N LYS A 156 23.50 8.52 19.95
CA LYS A 156 24.47 7.60 19.36
C LYS A 156 25.17 6.80 20.44
#